data_AF-A0A9J6QZT2-F1
#
_entry.id   AF-A0A9J6QZT2-F1
#
_cell.length_a   1.000
_cell.length_b   1.000
_cell.length_c   1.000
_cell.angle_alpha   90.00
_cell.angle_beta   90.00
_cell.angle_gamma   90.00
#
_symmetry.space_group_name_H-M   'P 1'
#
loop_
_entity.id
_entity.type
_entity.pdbx_description
1 polymer ?
#
loop_
_entity_poly.entity_id
_entity_poly.type
_entity_poly.pdbx_seq_one_letter_code
_entity_poly.pdbx_strand_id
1 'polypeptide(L)'
;MKYNKSEIMKSAWEMVRKIKCSMSRALKEAWAEAKIKAMKSIKFVDGMEITSPNGFTRILNRWTKYDRDRVYINGGSRKGDGYVELNTGRAHLNGTLVYQEQIAEMILNMDFGA
;
A
#
# COMPACT_ATOMS: atom_id res chain seq x y z
N MET A 1 -5.82 15.71 -9.79
CA MET A 1 -6.49 14.46 -10.22
C MET A 1 -5.70 13.29 -9.63
N LYS A 2 -6.32 12.41 -8.83
CA LYS A 2 -5.63 11.32 -8.10
C LYS A 2 -5.00 10.25 -9.03
N TYR A 3 -5.45 10.15 -10.28
CA TYR A 3 -4.98 9.17 -11.26
C TYR A 3 -4.78 9.80 -12.64
N ASN A 4 -3.76 9.34 -13.38
CA ASN A 4 -3.51 9.75 -14.76
C ASN A 4 -4.34 8.88 -15.75
N LYS A 5 -5.53 9.37 -16.12
CA LYS A 5 -6.47 8.64 -16.99
C LYS A 5 -5.86 8.27 -18.35
N SER A 6 -5.03 9.13 -18.92
CA SER A 6 -4.39 8.91 -20.21
C SER A 6 -3.39 7.74 -20.15
N GLU A 7 -2.68 7.60 -19.05
CA GLU A 7 -1.72 6.50 -18.83
C GLU A 7 -2.44 5.17 -18.60
N ILE A 8 -3.55 5.17 -17.85
CA ILE A 8 -4.40 3.98 -17.65
C ILE A 8 -4.92 3.45 -18.98
N MET A 9 -5.41 4.34 -19.86
CA MET A 9 -5.91 3.94 -21.18
C MET A 9 -4.80 3.41 -22.09
N LYS A 10 -3.60 3.99 -22.04
CA LYS A 10 -2.44 3.47 -22.78
C LYS A 10 -2.06 2.06 -22.31
N SER A 11 -1.97 1.84 -21.00
CA SER A 11 -1.67 0.51 -20.44
C SER A 11 -2.72 -0.53 -20.85
N ALA A 12 -4.01 -0.19 -20.73
CA ALA A 12 -5.09 -1.07 -21.17
C ALA A 12 -4.98 -1.42 -22.67
N TRP A 13 -4.71 -0.42 -23.52
CA TRP A 13 -4.60 -0.64 -24.97
C TRP A 13 -3.38 -1.49 -25.35
N GLU A 14 -2.25 -1.33 -24.65
CA GLU A 14 -1.09 -2.20 -24.83
C GLU A 14 -1.38 -3.66 -24.45
N MET A 15 -2.09 -3.90 -23.35
CA MET A 15 -2.50 -5.25 -22.94
C MET A 15 -3.38 -5.92 -24.01
N VAL A 16 -4.36 -5.19 -24.56
CA VAL A 16 -5.20 -5.72 -25.66
C VAL A 16 -4.32 -6.09 -26.86
N ARG A 17 -3.32 -5.30 -27.21
CA ARG A 17 -2.43 -5.59 -28.35
C ARG A 17 -1.53 -6.80 -28.11
N LYS A 18 -0.97 -6.94 -26.90
CA LYS A 18 -0.01 -8.00 -26.57
C LYS A 18 -0.68 -9.33 -26.26
N ILE A 19 -1.71 -9.30 -25.42
CA ILE A 19 -2.36 -10.49 -24.84
C ILE A 19 -3.64 -10.86 -25.61
N LYS A 20 -4.14 -9.97 -26.49
CA LYS A 20 -5.41 -10.14 -27.24
C LYS A 20 -6.61 -10.38 -26.31
N CYS A 21 -6.61 -9.78 -25.13
CA CYS A 21 -7.74 -9.82 -24.21
C CYS A 21 -8.79 -8.74 -24.55
N SER A 22 -9.99 -8.84 -23.96
CA SER A 22 -11.03 -7.83 -24.14
C SER A 22 -10.65 -6.50 -23.46
N MET A 23 -11.06 -5.38 -24.06
CA MET A 23 -10.79 -4.04 -23.51
C MET A 23 -11.33 -3.87 -22.08
N SER A 24 -12.46 -4.50 -21.76
CA SER A 24 -13.05 -4.47 -20.42
C SER A 24 -12.17 -5.16 -19.38
N ARG A 25 -11.51 -6.26 -19.72
CA ARG A 25 -10.56 -6.94 -18.84
C ARG A 25 -9.28 -6.12 -18.68
N ALA A 26 -8.71 -5.66 -19.79
CA ALA A 26 -7.49 -4.85 -19.78
C ALA A 26 -7.65 -3.56 -18.95
N LEU A 27 -8.82 -2.91 -19.02
CA LEU A 27 -9.14 -1.75 -18.20
C LEU A 27 -9.16 -2.08 -16.71
N LYS A 28 -9.76 -3.21 -16.30
CA LYS A 28 -9.79 -3.62 -14.88
C LYS A 28 -8.37 -3.84 -14.35
N GLU A 29 -7.52 -4.50 -15.12
CA GLU A 29 -6.12 -4.75 -14.76
C GLU A 29 -5.33 -3.43 -14.70
N ALA A 30 -5.44 -2.56 -15.71
CA ALA A 30 -4.75 -1.27 -15.75
C ALA A 30 -5.19 -0.34 -14.59
N TRP A 31 -6.46 -0.37 -14.20
CA TRP A 31 -6.95 0.35 -13.03
C TRP A 31 -6.41 -0.19 -11.72
N ALA A 32 -6.22 -1.50 -11.60
CA ALA A 32 -5.58 -2.10 -10.42
C ALA A 32 -4.11 -1.68 -10.33
N GLU A 33 -3.36 -1.75 -11.43
CA GLU A 33 -1.97 -1.29 -11.50
C GLU A 33 -1.83 0.19 -11.17
N ALA A 34 -2.69 1.05 -11.71
CA ALA A 34 -2.66 2.48 -11.42
C ALA A 34 -2.98 2.80 -9.96
N LYS A 35 -3.86 2.02 -9.32
CA LYS A 35 -4.10 2.14 -7.87
C LYS A 35 -2.87 1.74 -7.06
N ILE A 36 -2.19 0.65 -7.43
CA ILE A 36 -0.94 0.22 -6.79
C ILE A 36 0.15 1.28 -6.98
N LYS A 37 0.33 1.80 -8.20
CA LYS A 37 1.31 2.84 -8.52
C LYS A 37 1.03 4.15 -7.78
N ALA A 38 -0.24 4.53 -7.64
CA ALA A 38 -0.63 5.67 -6.82
C ALA A 38 -0.34 5.43 -5.32
N MET A 39 -0.53 4.22 -4.81
CA MET A 39 -0.13 3.86 -3.44
C MET A 39 1.39 3.94 -3.25
N LYS A 40 2.17 3.45 -4.22
CA LYS A 40 3.64 3.56 -4.28
C LYS A 40 4.20 4.97 -4.37
N SER A 41 3.36 5.96 -4.62
CA SER A 41 3.78 7.36 -4.61
C SER A 41 3.69 8.01 -3.22
N ILE A 42 3.12 7.33 -2.23
CA ILE A 42 3.05 7.87 -0.87
C ILE A 42 4.41 7.67 -0.22
N LYS A 43 5.15 8.77 -0.06
CA LYS A 43 6.39 8.81 0.71
C LYS A 43 6.07 8.63 2.19
N PHE A 44 6.75 7.67 2.81
CA PHE A 44 6.67 7.47 4.24
C PHE A 44 7.31 8.65 4.98
N VAL A 45 6.61 9.15 6.01
CA VAL A 45 7.12 10.12 6.96
C VAL A 45 6.90 9.55 8.35
N ASP A 46 7.94 9.56 9.20
CA ASP A 46 7.81 9.04 10.56
C ASP A 46 6.77 9.86 11.36
N GLY A 47 5.84 9.16 12.01
CA GLY A 47 4.70 9.77 12.70
C GLY A 47 3.51 10.14 11.79
N MET A 48 3.49 9.73 10.52
CA MET A 48 2.38 10.02 9.62
C MET A 48 1.09 9.29 10.01
N GLU A 49 -0.05 9.90 9.69
CA GLU A 49 -1.36 9.25 9.77
C GLU A 49 -1.73 8.58 8.44
N ILE A 50 -2.30 7.38 8.55
CA ILE A 50 -2.85 6.64 7.42
C ILE A 50 -4.29 6.21 7.72
N THR A 51 -5.16 6.41 6.75
CA THR A 51 -6.56 5.97 6.83
C THR A 51 -6.77 4.77 5.91
N SER A 52 -7.19 3.66 6.49
CA SER A 52 -7.63 2.47 5.75
C SER A 52 -8.85 2.78 4.87
N PRO A 53 -9.08 2.02 3.79
CA PRO A 53 -10.31 2.10 3.00
C PRO A 53 -11.60 2.00 3.83
N ASN A 54 -11.56 1.29 4.96
CA ASN A 54 -12.68 1.10 5.87
C ASN A 54 -12.86 2.27 6.87
N GLY A 55 -12.08 3.36 6.74
CA GLY A 55 -12.23 4.58 7.54
C GLY A 55 -11.48 4.61 8.86
N PHE A 56 -10.67 3.58 9.17
CA PHE A 56 -9.84 3.56 10.39
C PHE A 56 -8.52 4.28 10.16
N THR A 57 -8.24 5.30 10.97
CA THR A 57 -6.96 6.03 10.96
C THR A 57 -5.99 5.49 12.00
N ARG A 58 -4.71 5.35 11.62
CA ARG A 58 -3.60 4.92 12.48
C ARG A 58 -2.38 5.78 12.26
N ILE A 59 -1.54 5.86 13.29
CA ILE A 59 -0.26 6.55 13.24
C ILE A 59 0.83 5.52 12.96
N LEU A 60 1.76 5.86 12.07
CA LEU A 60 2.86 4.99 11.68
C LEU A 60 4.18 5.51 12.23
N ASN A 61 4.91 4.66 12.96
CA ASN A 61 6.25 5.00 13.45
C ASN A 61 7.28 4.00 12.93
N ARG A 62 8.39 4.48 12.39
CA ARG A 62 9.52 3.67 11.94
C ARG A 62 10.50 3.44 13.09
N TRP A 63 10.95 2.21 13.20
CA TRP A 63 11.96 1.79 14.15
C TRP A 63 13.04 1.04 13.38
N THR A 64 14.26 1.54 13.43
CA THR A 64 15.40 0.98 12.71
C THR A 64 16.55 0.74 13.68
N LYS A 65 16.76 -0.51 14.10
CA LYS A 65 17.89 -0.94 14.96
C LYS A 65 18.20 -2.42 14.72
N TYR A 66 19.44 -2.81 15.03
CA TYR A 66 19.90 -4.21 14.99
C TYR A 66 19.60 -4.90 13.65
N ASP A 67 19.94 -4.24 12.53
CA ASP A 67 19.69 -4.72 11.17
C ASP A 67 18.22 -5.03 10.86
N ARG A 68 17.31 -4.40 11.60
CA ARG A 68 15.87 -4.53 11.40
C ARG A 68 15.25 -3.16 11.21
N ASP A 69 14.38 -3.10 10.21
CA ASP A 69 13.64 -1.92 9.85
C ASP A 69 12.14 -2.24 9.88
N ARG A 70 11.42 -1.55 10.74
CA ARG A 70 10.04 -1.88 11.11
C ARG A 70 9.19 -0.63 11.11
N VAL A 71 7.97 -0.75 10.60
CA VAL A 71 6.95 0.29 10.69
C VAL A 71 5.85 -0.22 11.61
N TYR A 72 5.74 0.38 12.78
CA TYR A 72 4.70 0.08 13.75
C TYR A 72 3.38 0.74 13.36
N ILE A 73 2.29 0.00 13.48
CA ILE A 73 0.92 0.47 13.28
C ILE A 73 0.35 0.79 14.65
N ASN A 74 0.44 2.06 15.03
CA ASN A 74 -0.01 2.52 16.33
C ASN A 74 -1.51 2.85 16.28
N GLY A 75 -2.27 2.17 17.13
CA GLY A 75 -3.68 2.44 17.38
C GLY A 75 -3.92 2.98 18.79
N GLY A 76 -5.19 3.12 19.18
CA GLY A 76 -5.57 3.61 20.51
C GLY A 76 -5.27 2.65 21.68
N SER A 77 -4.65 1.48 21.42
CA SER A 77 -4.30 0.50 22.45
C SER A 77 -2.80 0.44 22.69
N ARG A 78 -2.39 0.12 23.93
CA ARG A 78 -0.97 -0.02 24.31
C ARG A 78 -0.23 -1.09 23.51
N LYS A 79 -0.93 -2.10 23.00
CA LYS A 79 -0.34 -3.18 22.18
C LYS A 79 -0.12 -2.74 20.73
N GLY A 80 -0.84 -1.72 20.24
CA GLY A 80 -0.90 -1.37 18.82
C GLY A 80 -1.55 -2.46 17.97
N ASP A 81 -1.64 -2.21 16.66
CA ASP A 81 -2.22 -3.16 15.70
C ASP A 81 -1.21 -4.12 15.09
N GLY A 82 0.08 -3.90 15.34
CA GLY A 82 1.18 -4.72 14.85
C GLY A 82 2.29 -3.90 14.23
N TYR A 83 3.10 -4.53 13.39
CA TYR A 83 4.14 -3.87 12.62
C TYR A 83 4.39 -4.57 11.29
N VAL A 84 4.95 -3.84 10.33
CA VAL A 84 5.46 -4.35 9.07
C VAL A 84 6.98 -4.30 9.11
N GLU A 85 7.64 -5.43 8.83
CA GLU A 85 9.09 -5.50 8.74
C GLU A 85 9.51 -5.29 7.28
N LEU A 86 10.18 -4.17 7.01
CA LEU A 86 10.50 -3.72 5.65
C LEU A 86 11.57 -4.60 4.99
N ASN A 87 12.51 -5.14 5.77
CA ASN A 87 13.57 -6.00 5.27
C ASN A 87 13.04 -7.32 4.70
N THR A 88 11.99 -7.88 5.32
CA THR A 88 11.41 -9.17 4.91
C THR A 88 10.12 -9.00 4.12
N GLY A 89 9.52 -7.80 4.12
CA GLY A 89 8.21 -7.53 3.55
C GLY A 89 7.07 -8.23 4.28
N ARG A 90 7.26 -8.61 5.55
CA ARG A 90 6.27 -9.37 6.33
C ARG A 90 5.50 -8.49 7.32
N ALA A 91 4.19 -8.68 7.37
CA ALA A 91 3.32 -8.05 8.35
C ALA A 91 3.13 -8.96 9.57
N HIS A 92 3.31 -8.40 10.76
CA HIS A 92 3.09 -9.04 12.06
C HIS A 92 1.96 -8.31 12.76
N LEU A 93 0.73 -8.76 12.54
CA LEU A 93 -0.48 -8.14 13.06
C LEU A 93 -0.89 -8.75 14.40
N ASN A 94 -1.41 -7.91 15.31
CA ASN A 94 -1.87 -8.34 16.63
C ASN A 94 -3.34 -8.83 16.63
N GLY A 95 -3.94 -8.99 15.45
CA GLY A 95 -5.31 -9.41 15.26
C GLY A 95 -5.60 -9.81 13.81
N THR A 96 -6.88 -10.10 13.55
CA THR A 96 -7.39 -10.54 12.25
C THR A 96 -8.38 -9.53 11.66
N LEU A 97 -8.29 -8.26 12.07
CA LEU A 97 -9.20 -7.23 11.60
C LEU A 97 -8.78 -6.77 10.20
N VAL A 98 -9.75 -6.74 9.29
CA VAL A 98 -9.53 -6.41 7.86
C VAL A 98 -8.77 -5.09 7.65
N TYR A 99 -9.02 -4.07 8.48
CA TYR A 99 -8.32 -2.79 8.32
C TYR A 99 -6.83 -2.89 8.67
N GLN A 100 -6.42 -3.82 9.53
CA GLN A 100 -5.01 -4.02 9.91
C GLN A 100 -4.23 -4.57 8.71
N GLU A 101 -4.83 -5.54 8.01
CA GLU A 101 -4.28 -6.09 6.75
C GLU A 101 -4.20 -5.01 5.67
N GLN A 102 -5.27 -4.24 5.48
CA GLN A 102 -5.28 -3.13 4.52
C GLN A 102 -4.18 -2.11 4.81
N ILE A 103 -3.99 -1.71 6.07
CA ILE A 103 -2.92 -0.76 6.44
C ILE A 103 -1.55 -1.38 6.19
N ALA A 104 -1.35 -2.65 6.52
CA ALA A 104 -0.08 -3.33 6.25
C ALA A 104 0.23 -3.40 4.75
N GLU A 105 -0.75 -3.70 3.90
CA GLU A 105 -0.60 -3.65 2.45
C GLU A 105 -0.26 -2.24 1.95
N MET A 106 -0.88 -1.21 2.52
CA MET A 106 -0.55 0.17 2.19
C MET A 106 0.91 0.49 2.53
N ILE A 107 1.37 0.10 3.73
CA ILE A 107 2.75 0.29 4.18
C ILE A 107 3.73 -0.45 3.27
N LEU A 108 3.47 -1.70 2.90
CA LEU A 108 4.32 -2.46 1.96
C LEU A 108 4.41 -1.82 0.58
N ASN A 109 3.41 -1.04 0.21
CA ASN A 109 3.39 -0.27 -1.01
C ASN A 109 3.85 1.18 -0.82
N MET A 110 4.40 1.61 0.32
CA MET A 110 4.94 2.97 0.47
C MET A 110 6.35 3.11 -0.10
N ASP A 111 6.72 4.35 -0.42
CA ASP A 111 8.11 4.71 -0.72
C ASP A 111 8.81 5.13 0.58
N PHE A 112 9.82 4.37 1.01
CA PHE A 112 10.56 4.63 2.25
C PHE A 112 11.82 5.50 2.07
N GLY A 113 12.13 5.90 0.83
CA GLY A 113 13.41 6.49 0.48
C GLY A 113 14.55 5.48 0.64
N ALA A 114 15.36 5.34 -0.41
CA ALA A 114 16.66 4.67 -0.31
C ALA A 114 17.68 5.59 0.38
#